data_AF-A0A367IW64-F1
#
_entry.id   AF-A0A367IW64-F1
#
_cell.length_a   1.000
_cell.length_b   1.000
_cell.length_c   1.000
_cell.angle_alpha   90.00
_cell.angle_beta   90.00
_cell.angle_gamma   90.00
#
_symmetry.space_group_name_H-M   'P 1'
#
loop_
_entity.id
_entity.type
_entity.pdbx_description
1 polymer ?
#
loop_
_entity_poly.entity_id
_entity_poly.type
_entity_poly.pdbx_seq_one_letter_code
_entity_poly.pdbx_strand_id
1 'polypeptide(L)'
;MTQVAPLPSLDFGVSAEQVSQITDQVIADELAINDQIAQLKPEEQTYENIAQLVSSLSQFSPDAAIREASVEAETKVDQFSIEQSMRHDIYTVVQGYISKTDLSTLGAEEARMLEKMEQSFRRSGLHLEQEKREELKDLRKRLSEVCIEFNKNWARESSTVQFTKEELEGLDDDFLGGLKKNEEDGVTKYTLTMKYPDYYPVIKLCKNENTRKIYTTVYNSRNQENIVLLEQAIKLRRQAAKLLGYKSHAAYNLEVKMAKTVEAVDE
;
A
#
# COMPACT_ATOMS: atom_id res chain seq x y z
N MET A 1 19.77 -9.06 -6.12
CA MET A 1 20.31 -10.40 -6.43
C MET A 1 19.87 -11.30 -5.30
N THR A 2 18.92 -12.19 -5.55
CA THR A 2 18.49 -13.21 -4.60
C THR A 2 19.72 -14.02 -4.21
N GLN A 3 20.21 -13.84 -2.99
CA GLN A 3 21.18 -14.76 -2.43
C GLN A 3 20.43 -16.08 -2.24
N VAL A 4 20.56 -16.97 -3.23
CA VAL A 4 20.41 -18.39 -2.97
C VAL A 4 21.36 -18.68 -1.80
N ALA A 5 20.83 -19.25 -0.71
CA ALA A 5 21.67 -19.64 0.40
C ALA A 5 22.85 -20.46 -0.17
N PRO A 6 24.10 -20.16 0.21
CA PRO A 6 25.24 -20.88 -0.34
C PRO A 6 25.03 -22.37 -0.11
N LEU A 7 25.30 -23.18 -1.14
CA LEU A 7 25.33 -24.63 -0.99
C LEU A 7 26.18 -24.93 0.26
N PRO A 8 25.66 -25.74 1.22
CA PRO A 8 26.47 -26.14 2.36
C PRO A 8 27.77 -26.73 1.85
N SER A 9 28.88 -26.41 2.51
CA SER A 9 30.20 -26.90 2.10
C SER A 9 30.15 -28.41 1.94
N LEU A 10 30.64 -28.92 0.80
CA LEU A 10 30.77 -30.35 0.54
C LEU A 10 31.69 -30.98 1.61
N ASP A 11 31.08 -31.58 2.62
CA ASP A 11 31.79 -32.45 3.55
C ASP A 11 31.95 -33.82 2.88
N PHE A 12 33.13 -34.10 2.37
CA PHE A 12 33.46 -35.40 1.77
C PHE A 12 33.72 -36.49 2.82
N GLY A 13 33.59 -36.18 4.12
CA GLY A 13 33.68 -37.11 5.24
C GLY A 13 32.36 -37.83 5.58
N VAL A 14 31.26 -37.52 4.89
CA VAL A 14 29.96 -38.18 5.12
C VAL A 14 29.98 -39.64 4.69
N SER A 15 29.49 -40.53 5.55
CA SER A 15 29.32 -41.95 5.24
C SER A 15 28.13 -42.17 4.31
N ALA A 16 28.09 -43.30 3.60
CA ALA A 16 26.94 -43.67 2.77
C ALA A 16 25.61 -43.70 3.56
N GLU A 17 25.68 -44.04 4.85
CA GLU A 17 24.53 -44.05 5.76
C GLU A 17 24.06 -42.62 6.09
N GLN A 18 24.99 -41.69 6.30
CA GLN A 18 24.67 -40.28 6.52
C GLN A 18 24.08 -39.62 5.26
N VAL A 19 24.56 -39.99 4.06
CA VAL A 19 23.97 -39.52 2.80
C VAL A 19 22.52 -39.98 2.66
N SER A 20 22.22 -41.23 3.00
CA SER A 20 20.84 -41.74 3.01
C SER A 20 19.98 -40.97 4.03
N GLN A 21 20.44 -40.83 5.27
CA GLN A 21 19.70 -40.13 6.33
C GLN A 21 19.41 -38.67 6.00
N ILE A 22 20.38 -37.95 5.43
CA ILE A 22 20.19 -36.56 4.99
C ILE A 22 19.18 -36.49 3.86
N THR A 23 19.25 -37.43 2.91
CA THR A 23 18.30 -37.49 1.78
C THR A 23 16.89 -37.78 2.29
N ASP A 24 16.73 -38.74 3.19
CA ASP A 24 15.45 -39.10 3.80
C ASP A 24 14.86 -37.94 4.62
N GLN A 25 15.69 -37.18 5.34
CA GLN A 25 15.25 -36.01 6.09
C GLN A 25 14.79 -34.88 5.18
N VAL A 26 15.53 -34.58 4.10
CA VAL A 26 15.13 -33.54 3.12
C VAL A 26 13.82 -33.93 2.43
N ILE A 27 13.64 -35.21 2.09
CA ILE A 27 12.39 -35.72 1.54
C ILE A 27 11.25 -35.58 2.56
N ALA A 28 11.48 -35.90 3.83
CA ALA A 28 10.48 -35.78 4.89
C ALA A 28 10.06 -34.33 5.15
N ASP A 29 11.01 -33.39 5.14
CA ASP A 29 10.74 -31.96 5.35
C ASP A 29 9.89 -31.38 4.21
N GLU A 30 10.22 -31.74 2.95
CA GLU A 30 9.47 -31.34 1.76
C GLU A 30 8.06 -31.98 1.73
N LEU A 31 7.95 -33.25 2.10
CA LEU A 31 6.66 -33.93 2.23
C LEU A 31 5.79 -33.30 3.32
N ALA A 32 6.35 -32.88 4.46
CA ALA A 32 5.60 -32.23 5.52
C ALA A 32 4.99 -30.89 5.09
N ILE A 33 5.72 -30.11 4.28
CA ILE A 33 5.21 -28.85 3.69
C ILE A 33 4.09 -29.16 2.67
N ASN A 34 4.31 -30.14 1.80
CA ASN A 34 3.31 -30.57 0.83
C ASN A 34 2.05 -31.15 1.48
N ASP A 35 2.20 -31.86 2.60
CA ASP A 35 1.09 -32.40 3.39
C ASP A 35 0.30 -31.29 4.11
N GLN A 36 0.95 -30.21 4.56
CA GLN A 36 0.26 -29.02 5.08
C GLN A 36 -0.57 -28.32 3.99
N ILE A 37 -0.04 -28.24 2.77
CA ILE A 37 -0.77 -27.72 1.61
C ILE A 37 -1.92 -28.65 1.23
N ALA A 38 -1.71 -29.97 1.29
CA ALA A 38 -2.72 -30.99 0.98
C ALA A 38 -3.83 -31.11 2.05
N GLN A 39 -3.58 -30.65 3.29
CA GLN A 39 -4.59 -30.56 4.35
C GLN A 39 -5.62 -29.43 4.14
N LEU A 40 -5.39 -28.53 3.17
CA LEU A 40 -6.37 -27.53 2.76
C LEU A 40 -7.53 -28.23 2.01
N LYS A 41 -8.61 -28.56 2.72
CA LYS A 41 -9.77 -29.24 2.12
C LYS A 41 -10.38 -28.40 0.98
N PRO A 42 -10.71 -28.99 -0.18
CA PRO A 42 -11.35 -28.29 -1.31
C PRO A 42 -12.69 -27.61 -0.96
N GLU A 43 -13.40 -28.13 0.04
CA GLU A 43 -14.70 -27.63 0.52
C GLU A 43 -14.58 -26.39 1.42
N GLU A 44 -13.36 -26.07 1.85
CA GLU A 44 -13.04 -24.89 2.67
C GLU A 44 -12.27 -23.83 1.85
N GLN A 45 -12.01 -24.06 0.56
CA GLN A 45 -11.34 -23.10 -0.33
C GLN A 45 -12.36 -22.11 -0.91
N THR A 46 -12.33 -20.88 -0.44
CA THR A 46 -13.10 -19.77 -1.01
C THR A 46 -12.19 -18.87 -1.83
N TYR A 47 -12.79 -18.00 -2.64
CA TYR A 47 -12.00 -16.97 -3.33
C TYR A 47 -11.20 -16.14 -2.31
N GLU A 48 -11.80 -15.78 -1.19
CA GLU A 48 -11.22 -14.90 -0.17
C GLU A 48 -9.98 -15.53 0.49
N ASN A 49 -10.06 -16.78 0.95
CA ASN A 49 -8.94 -17.37 1.69
C ASN A 49 -7.75 -17.75 0.80
N ILE A 50 -8.00 -18.19 -0.44
CA ILE A 50 -6.94 -18.45 -1.41
C ILE A 50 -6.31 -17.14 -1.88
N ALA A 51 -7.11 -16.12 -2.21
CA ALA A 51 -6.59 -14.81 -2.59
C ALA A 51 -5.75 -14.19 -1.47
N GLN A 52 -6.19 -14.30 -0.22
CA GLN A 52 -5.46 -13.81 0.94
C GLN A 52 -4.15 -14.57 1.15
N LEU A 53 -4.17 -15.90 1.10
CA LEU A 53 -2.97 -16.73 1.25
C LEU A 53 -1.94 -16.37 0.19
N VAL A 54 -2.35 -16.34 -1.08
CA VAL A 54 -1.46 -16.07 -2.22
C VAL A 54 -0.87 -14.66 -2.14
N SER A 55 -1.65 -13.64 -1.79
CA SER A 55 -1.17 -12.25 -1.68
C SER A 55 -0.22 -12.06 -0.49
N SER A 56 -0.43 -12.81 0.59
CA SER A 56 0.36 -12.70 1.82
C SER A 56 1.79 -13.24 1.66
N LEU A 57 2.01 -14.19 0.74
CA LEU A 57 3.34 -14.76 0.47
C LEU A 57 4.37 -13.70 0.05
N SER A 58 3.96 -12.58 -0.55
CA SER A 58 4.82 -11.45 -0.92
C SER A 58 5.55 -10.83 0.27
N GLN A 59 4.99 -10.93 1.48
CA GLN A 59 5.48 -10.25 2.67
C GLN A 59 6.43 -11.12 3.50
N PHE A 60 6.22 -12.43 3.55
CA PHE A 60 6.92 -13.32 4.49
C PHE A 60 7.59 -14.55 3.87
N SER A 61 7.38 -14.84 2.57
CA SER A 61 8.11 -15.92 1.93
C SER A 61 9.62 -15.63 1.95
N PRO A 62 10.49 -16.58 2.30
CA PRO A 62 11.95 -16.40 2.25
C PRO A 62 12.48 -16.35 0.80
N ASP A 63 11.78 -16.95 -0.16
CA ASP A 63 12.17 -16.98 -1.57
C ASP A 63 11.65 -15.74 -2.33
N ALA A 64 12.55 -15.01 -3.01
CA ALA A 64 12.14 -13.84 -3.79
C ALA A 64 11.33 -14.19 -5.04
N ALA A 65 11.56 -15.35 -5.67
CA ALA A 65 10.77 -15.76 -6.82
C ALA A 65 9.29 -15.96 -6.43
N ILE A 66 9.05 -16.56 -5.26
CA ILE A 66 7.70 -16.68 -4.68
C ILE A 66 7.12 -15.30 -4.34
N ARG A 67 7.91 -14.39 -3.77
CA ARG A 67 7.43 -13.02 -3.48
C ARG A 67 7.04 -12.27 -4.76
N GLU A 68 7.85 -12.36 -5.81
CA GLU A 68 7.58 -11.73 -7.11
C GLU A 68 6.30 -12.31 -7.76
N ALA A 69 6.16 -13.64 -7.76
CA ALA A 69 4.96 -14.30 -8.27
C ALA A 69 3.70 -13.93 -7.47
N SER A 70 3.83 -13.80 -6.14
CA SER A 70 2.75 -13.35 -5.25
C SER A 70 2.30 -11.92 -5.55
N VAL A 71 3.22 -10.99 -5.81
CA VAL A 71 2.89 -9.61 -6.22
C VAL A 71 2.15 -9.58 -7.57
N GLU A 72 2.56 -10.42 -8.53
CA GLU A 72 1.84 -10.54 -9.81
C GLU A 72 0.43 -11.11 -9.62
N ALA A 73 0.29 -12.12 -8.75
CA ALA A 73 -1.00 -12.70 -8.42
C ALA A 73 -1.93 -11.71 -7.72
N GLU A 74 -1.43 -10.94 -6.74
CA GLU A 74 -2.16 -9.85 -6.07
C GLU A 74 -2.71 -8.85 -7.10
N THR A 75 -1.87 -8.43 -8.06
CA THR A 75 -2.28 -7.53 -9.14
C THR A 75 -3.44 -8.10 -9.97
N LYS A 76 -3.42 -9.41 -10.30
CA LYS A 76 -4.50 -10.08 -11.04
C LYS A 76 -5.77 -10.21 -10.22
N VAL A 77 -5.65 -10.54 -8.93
CA VAL A 77 -6.76 -10.65 -7.97
C VAL A 77 -7.46 -9.30 -7.81
N ASP A 78 -6.69 -8.22 -7.67
CA ASP A 78 -7.22 -6.85 -7.58
C ASP A 78 -7.98 -6.46 -8.85
N GLN A 79 -7.39 -6.72 -10.03
CA GLN A 79 -8.03 -6.44 -11.31
C GLN A 79 -9.35 -7.21 -11.46
N PHE A 80 -9.35 -8.50 -11.12
CA PHE A 80 -10.57 -9.32 -11.13
C PHE A 80 -11.63 -8.79 -10.15
N SER A 81 -11.24 -8.42 -8.93
CA SER A 81 -12.15 -7.85 -7.92
C SER A 81 -12.79 -6.56 -8.42
N ILE A 82 -12.02 -5.69 -9.08
CA ILE A 82 -12.53 -4.47 -9.71
C ILE A 82 -13.55 -4.82 -10.80
N GLU A 83 -13.23 -5.74 -11.71
CA GLU A 83 -14.12 -6.15 -12.79
C GLU A 83 -15.44 -6.73 -12.26
N GLN A 84 -15.39 -7.60 -11.24
CA GLN A 84 -16.60 -8.14 -10.63
C GLN A 84 -17.44 -7.05 -9.95
N SER A 85 -16.80 -6.10 -9.27
CA SER A 85 -17.52 -4.98 -8.62
C SER A 85 -18.24 -4.06 -9.61
N MET A 86 -17.86 -4.09 -10.89
CA MET A 86 -18.40 -3.26 -11.97
C MET A 86 -19.40 -3.98 -12.88
N ARG A 87 -19.80 -5.22 -12.54
CA ARG A 87 -20.80 -6.03 -13.26
C ARG A 87 -22.20 -5.40 -13.21
N HIS A 88 -22.58 -4.66 -14.26
CA HIS A 88 -23.89 -4.01 -14.37
C HIS A 88 -25.06 -5.01 -14.43
N ASP A 89 -24.84 -6.18 -15.02
CA ASP A 89 -25.80 -7.28 -15.07
C ASP A 89 -26.12 -7.82 -13.67
N ILE A 90 -25.12 -8.06 -12.82
CA ILE A 90 -25.33 -8.44 -11.41
C ILE A 90 -26.09 -7.33 -10.67
N TYR A 91 -25.68 -6.07 -10.85
CA TYR A 91 -26.38 -4.93 -10.27
C TYR A 91 -27.87 -4.91 -10.66
N THR A 92 -28.19 -5.13 -11.93
CA THR A 92 -29.56 -5.15 -12.44
C THR A 92 -30.40 -6.23 -11.77
N VAL A 93 -29.85 -7.44 -11.59
CA VAL A 93 -30.53 -8.55 -10.89
C VAL A 93 -30.76 -8.22 -9.43
N VAL A 94 -29.74 -7.72 -8.72
CA VAL A 94 -29.83 -7.36 -7.30
C VAL A 94 -30.84 -6.22 -7.07
N GLN A 95 -30.83 -5.18 -7.92
CA GLN A 95 -31.84 -4.12 -7.88
C GLN A 95 -33.25 -4.66 -8.16
N GLY A 96 -33.39 -5.54 -9.15
CA GLY A 96 -34.66 -6.20 -9.46
C GLY A 96 -35.19 -6.98 -8.26
N TYR A 97 -34.32 -7.69 -7.55
CA TYR A 97 -34.68 -8.39 -6.32
C TYR A 97 -35.08 -7.44 -5.19
N ILE A 98 -34.27 -6.42 -4.89
CA ILE A 98 -34.57 -5.41 -3.85
C ILE A 98 -35.89 -4.71 -4.12
N SER A 99 -36.20 -4.38 -5.39
CA SER A 99 -37.44 -3.68 -5.76
C SER A 99 -38.72 -4.52 -5.59
N LYS A 100 -38.60 -5.85 -5.57
CA LYS A 100 -39.74 -6.80 -5.52
C LYS A 100 -39.89 -7.48 -4.17
N THR A 101 -38.90 -7.35 -3.29
CA THR A 101 -38.84 -8.03 -2.00
C THR A 101 -39.07 -7.03 -0.88
N ASP A 102 -39.97 -7.36 0.05
CA ASP A 102 -40.09 -6.62 1.30
C ASP A 102 -38.91 -7.01 2.22
N LEU A 103 -37.92 -6.14 2.33
CA LEU A 103 -36.71 -6.40 3.12
C LEU A 103 -37.00 -6.65 4.61
N SER A 104 -38.15 -6.21 5.13
CA SER A 104 -38.55 -6.49 6.52
C SER A 104 -38.87 -7.96 6.78
N THR A 105 -39.04 -8.75 5.71
CA THR A 105 -39.31 -10.20 5.78
C THR A 105 -38.04 -11.05 5.83
N LEU A 106 -36.86 -10.46 5.60
CA LEU A 106 -35.57 -11.13 5.61
C LEU A 106 -34.95 -11.16 7.02
N GLY A 107 -33.98 -12.06 7.23
CA GLY A 107 -33.13 -12.01 8.41
C GLY A 107 -32.32 -10.70 8.45
N ALA A 108 -32.00 -10.23 9.66
CA ALA A 108 -31.27 -8.96 9.85
C ALA A 108 -29.92 -8.90 9.11
N GLU A 109 -29.24 -10.04 9.00
CA GLU A 109 -27.97 -10.15 8.28
C GLU A 109 -28.16 -10.11 6.76
N GLU A 110 -29.18 -10.79 6.22
CA GLU A 110 -29.50 -10.81 4.80
C GLU A 110 -29.94 -9.42 4.31
N ALA A 111 -30.80 -8.76 5.07
CA ALA A 111 -31.22 -7.38 4.78
C ALA A 111 -30.01 -6.44 4.76
N ARG A 112 -29.12 -6.55 5.76
CA ARG A 112 -27.88 -5.76 5.83
C ARG A 112 -26.93 -6.06 4.67
N MET A 113 -26.82 -7.32 4.26
CA MET A 113 -26.00 -7.71 3.11
C MET A 113 -26.50 -7.01 1.84
N LEU A 114 -27.81 -7.04 1.58
CA LEU A 114 -28.41 -6.39 0.43
C LEU A 114 -28.23 -4.86 0.46
N GLU A 115 -28.41 -4.23 1.61
CA GLU A 115 -28.12 -2.80 1.79
C GLU A 115 -26.65 -2.47 1.48
N LYS A 116 -25.72 -3.32 1.93
CA LYS A 116 -24.29 -3.13 1.68
C LYS A 116 -23.92 -3.35 0.22
N MET A 117 -24.53 -4.33 -0.43
CA MET A 117 -24.36 -4.56 -1.87
C MET A 117 -24.87 -3.38 -2.68
N GLU A 118 -26.09 -2.90 -2.39
CA GLU A 118 -26.66 -1.70 -3.03
C GLU A 118 -25.74 -0.49 -2.86
N GLN A 119 -25.32 -0.22 -1.62
CA GLN A 119 -24.44 0.90 -1.31
C GLN A 119 -23.13 0.79 -2.10
N SER A 120 -22.53 -0.40 -2.18
CA SER A 120 -21.31 -0.63 -2.96
C SER A 120 -21.52 -0.34 -4.45
N PHE A 121 -22.58 -0.86 -5.06
CA PHE A 121 -22.89 -0.62 -6.47
C PHE A 121 -23.18 0.85 -6.78
N ARG A 122 -23.91 1.54 -5.90
CA ARG A 122 -24.19 2.96 -6.04
C ARG A 122 -22.90 3.77 -5.98
N ARG A 123 -22.01 3.45 -5.05
CA ARG A 123 -20.67 4.07 -4.93
C ARG A 123 -19.73 3.75 -6.09
N SER A 124 -19.91 2.62 -6.74
CA SER A 124 -19.24 2.27 -8.00
C SER A 124 -19.84 2.97 -9.22
N GLY A 125 -20.99 3.63 -9.08
CA GLY A 125 -21.66 4.37 -10.14
C GLY A 125 -22.52 3.51 -11.07
N LEU A 126 -22.84 2.25 -10.71
CA LEU A 126 -23.61 1.37 -11.59
C LEU A 126 -25.05 1.84 -11.83
N HIS A 127 -25.59 2.64 -10.91
CA HIS A 127 -26.88 3.33 -11.04
C HIS A 127 -26.87 4.47 -12.06
N LEU A 128 -25.70 4.92 -12.54
CA LEU A 128 -25.58 6.00 -13.52
C LEU A 128 -25.80 5.46 -14.94
N GLU A 129 -26.25 6.32 -15.84
CA GLU A 129 -26.28 6.05 -17.29
C GLU A 129 -24.88 5.74 -17.84
N GLN A 130 -24.81 4.96 -18.92
CA GLN A 130 -23.54 4.47 -19.49
C GLN A 130 -22.52 5.58 -19.76
N GLU A 131 -22.94 6.72 -20.30
CA GLU A 131 -22.07 7.87 -20.57
C GLU A 131 -21.41 8.41 -19.29
N LYS A 132 -22.19 8.57 -18.21
CA LYS A 132 -21.68 9.02 -16.91
C LYS A 132 -20.81 7.97 -16.24
N ARG A 133 -21.03 6.67 -16.50
CA ARG A 133 -20.15 5.61 -16.00
C ARG A 133 -18.77 5.67 -16.65
N GLU A 134 -18.70 5.90 -17.97
CA GLU A 134 -17.42 6.08 -18.66
C GLU A 134 -16.72 7.37 -18.19
N GLU A 135 -17.46 8.47 -17.97
CA GLU A 135 -16.89 9.69 -17.37
C GLU A 135 -16.30 9.40 -15.97
N LEU A 136 -17.02 8.67 -15.11
CA LEU A 136 -16.54 8.30 -13.78
C LEU A 136 -15.27 7.44 -13.86
N LYS A 137 -15.23 6.49 -14.80
CA LYS A 137 -14.08 5.62 -15.03
C LYS A 137 -12.85 6.41 -15.45
N ASP A 138 -13.00 7.34 -16.39
CA ASP A 138 -11.91 8.21 -16.83
C ASP A 138 -11.40 9.13 -15.72
N LEU A 139 -12.32 9.70 -14.91
CA LEU A 139 -11.95 10.49 -13.74
C LEU A 139 -11.15 9.67 -12.72
N ARG A 140 -11.58 8.43 -12.44
CA ARG A 140 -10.87 7.51 -11.51
C ARG A 140 -9.52 7.09 -12.05
N LYS A 141 -9.42 6.81 -13.35
CA LYS A 141 -8.15 6.47 -14.01
C LYS A 141 -7.14 7.60 -13.88
N ARG A 142 -7.52 8.83 -14.25
CA ARG A 142 -6.66 10.02 -14.11
C ARG A 142 -6.28 10.27 -12.65
N LEU A 143 -7.21 10.09 -11.72
CA LEU A 143 -6.92 10.24 -10.29
C LEU A 143 -5.87 9.22 -9.82
N SER A 144 -5.97 7.96 -10.29
CA SER A 144 -4.99 6.93 -9.99
C SER A 144 -3.60 7.31 -10.52
N GLU A 145 -3.52 7.74 -11.79
CA GLU A 145 -2.26 8.19 -12.41
C GLU A 145 -1.63 9.35 -11.63
N VAL A 146 -2.42 10.34 -11.23
CA VAL A 146 -1.96 11.49 -10.40
C VAL A 146 -1.43 11.01 -9.04
N CYS A 147 -2.13 10.10 -8.37
CA CYS A 147 -1.70 9.54 -7.08
C CYS A 147 -0.40 8.72 -7.21
N ILE A 148 -0.24 7.97 -8.30
CA ILE A 148 0.98 7.21 -8.58
C ILE A 148 2.17 8.16 -8.77
N GLU A 149 2.01 9.21 -9.59
CA GLU A 149 3.10 10.17 -9.82
C GLU A 149 3.45 10.96 -8.54
N PHE A 150 2.43 11.33 -7.74
CA PHE A 150 2.65 11.98 -6.45
C PHE A 150 3.55 11.15 -5.51
N ASN A 151 3.31 9.84 -5.45
CA ASN A 151 4.12 8.92 -4.66
C ASN A 151 5.51 8.65 -5.26
N LYS A 152 5.62 8.58 -6.60
CA LYS A 152 6.91 8.45 -7.28
C LYS A 152 7.83 9.62 -6.98
N ASN A 153 7.31 10.85 -6.91
CA ASN A 153 8.10 12.02 -6.55
C ASN A 153 8.67 11.87 -5.13
N TRP A 154 7.87 11.41 -4.16
CA TRP A 154 8.37 11.08 -2.81
C TRP A 154 9.45 9.99 -2.79
N ALA A 155 9.31 8.95 -3.63
CA ALA A 155 10.29 7.88 -3.73
C ALA A 155 11.62 8.35 -4.34
N ARG A 156 11.57 9.30 -5.29
CA ARG A 156 12.76 9.89 -5.95
C ARG A 156 13.40 11.02 -5.14
N GLU A 157 12.70 11.53 -4.12
CA GLU A 157 13.16 12.64 -3.28
C GLU A 157 14.50 12.30 -2.61
N SER A 158 15.52 13.09 -2.92
CA SER A 158 16.92 12.90 -2.52
C SER A 158 17.60 14.20 -2.10
N SER A 159 16.83 15.22 -1.70
CA SER A 159 17.39 16.49 -1.26
C SER A 159 18.30 16.29 -0.06
N THR A 160 19.38 17.05 -0.04
CA THR A 160 20.34 17.08 1.05
C THR A 160 20.69 18.51 1.41
N VAL A 161 21.19 18.68 2.62
CA VAL A 161 21.83 19.92 3.07
C VAL A 161 23.17 19.57 3.71
N GLN A 162 24.06 20.55 3.74
CA GLN A 162 25.40 20.37 4.28
C GLN A 162 25.66 21.41 5.36
N PHE A 163 26.24 20.96 6.46
CA PHE A 163 26.61 21.80 7.60
C PHE A 163 27.99 21.40 8.11
N THR A 164 28.71 22.34 8.73
CA THR A 164 29.97 22.04 9.42
C THR A 164 29.72 21.34 10.76
N LYS A 165 30.78 20.83 11.41
CA LYS A 165 30.65 20.23 12.75
C LYS A 165 30.11 21.23 13.77
N GLU A 166 30.53 22.49 13.67
CA GLU A 166 30.15 23.58 14.56
C GLU A 166 28.66 23.93 14.38
N GLU A 167 28.17 23.90 13.15
CA GLU A 167 26.75 24.12 12.85
C GLU A 167 25.85 22.98 13.36
N LEU A 168 26.42 21.80 13.60
CA LEU A 168 25.74 20.61 14.11
C LEU A 168 25.94 20.41 15.63
N GLU A 169 26.32 21.46 16.37
CA GLU A 169 26.50 21.40 17.82
C GLU A 169 25.30 20.75 18.53
N GLY A 170 25.56 19.76 19.40
CA GLY A 170 24.55 19.03 20.17
C GLY A 170 24.27 17.61 19.66
N LEU A 171 24.71 17.28 18.44
CA LEU A 171 24.70 15.92 17.93
C LEU A 171 25.97 15.16 18.37
N ASP A 172 25.83 13.88 18.67
CA ASP A 172 26.94 13.02 19.09
C ASP A 172 27.85 12.60 17.91
N ASP A 173 29.07 12.19 18.24
CA ASP A 173 30.05 11.79 17.22
C ASP A 173 29.65 10.49 16.50
N ASP A 174 28.82 9.64 17.12
CA ASP A 174 28.28 8.41 16.51
C ASP A 174 27.34 8.76 15.35
N PHE A 175 26.40 9.68 15.56
CA PHE A 175 25.52 10.21 14.53
C PHE A 175 26.33 10.87 13.40
N LEU A 176 27.26 11.76 13.76
CA LEU A 176 28.11 12.44 12.78
C LEU A 176 29.03 11.46 12.01
N GLY A 177 29.43 10.36 12.64
CA GLY A 177 30.22 9.30 12.04
C GLY A 177 29.49 8.53 10.94
N GLY A 178 28.16 8.43 11.03
CA GLY A 178 27.31 7.78 10.02
C GLY A 178 27.02 8.65 8.79
N LEU A 179 27.31 9.95 8.84
CA LEU A 179 27.01 10.87 7.73
C LEU A 179 28.11 10.89 6.67
N LYS A 180 27.70 11.13 5.43
CA LYS A 180 28.64 11.38 4.33
C LYS A 180 29.35 12.72 4.54
N LYS A 181 30.67 12.72 4.44
CA LYS A 181 31.52 13.91 4.57
C LYS A 181 31.94 14.40 3.20
N ASN A 182 31.89 15.71 2.98
CA ASN A 182 32.44 16.38 1.82
C ASN A 182 33.44 17.43 2.29
N GLU A 183 34.58 17.52 1.61
CA GLU A 183 35.55 18.58 1.83
C GLU A 183 35.38 19.64 0.75
N GLU A 184 35.15 20.88 1.17
CA GLU A 184 34.98 22.03 0.28
C GLU A 184 35.80 23.19 0.86
N ASP A 185 36.73 23.74 0.07
CA ASP A 185 37.62 24.83 0.47
C ASP A 185 38.41 24.59 1.78
N GLY A 186 38.78 23.34 2.05
CA GLY A 186 39.49 22.95 3.27
C GLY A 186 38.60 22.83 4.52
N VAL A 187 37.28 22.90 4.35
CA VAL A 187 36.28 22.74 5.40
C VAL A 187 35.52 21.43 5.21
N THR A 188 35.48 20.59 6.24
CA THR A 188 34.66 19.37 6.25
C THR A 188 33.21 19.70 6.55
N LYS A 189 32.31 19.33 5.65
CA LYS A 189 30.85 19.41 5.84
C LYS A 189 30.22 18.02 5.88
N TYR A 190 29.18 17.89 6.69
CA TYR A 190 28.38 16.68 6.87
C TYR A 190 27.10 16.80 6.06
N THR A 191 26.83 15.80 5.22
CA THR A 191 25.63 15.75 4.38
C THR A 191 24.50 15.08 5.13
N LEU A 192 23.39 15.81 5.32
CA LEU A 192 22.15 15.32 5.90
C LEU A 192 21.09 15.10 4.82
N THR A 193 20.41 13.96 4.88
CA THR A 193 19.26 13.65 4.01
C THR A 193 17.95 14.06 4.66
N MET A 194 16.88 14.24 3.89
CA MET A 194 15.56 14.57 4.47
C MET A 194 14.81 13.33 5.01
N LYS A 195 15.49 12.20 5.22
CA LYS A 195 14.88 10.98 5.74
C LYS A 195 14.77 11.04 7.27
N TYR A 196 13.84 10.27 7.83
CA TYR A 196 13.50 10.34 9.25
C TYR A 196 14.68 10.07 10.20
N PRO A 197 15.60 9.13 9.90
CA PRO A 197 16.78 8.89 10.73
C PRO A 197 17.70 10.12 10.86
N ASP A 198 17.77 10.97 9.84
CA ASP A 198 18.60 12.19 9.88
C ASP A 198 17.81 13.39 10.41
N TYR A 199 16.54 13.52 9.99
CA TYR A 199 15.72 14.69 10.30
C TYR A 199 15.42 14.84 11.79
N TYR A 200 14.93 13.78 12.43
CA TYR A 200 14.46 13.87 13.81
C TYR A 200 15.59 14.13 14.82
N PRO A 201 16.77 13.49 14.73
CA PRO A 201 17.88 13.81 15.63
C PRO A 201 18.30 15.27 15.54
N VAL A 202 18.46 15.81 14.33
CA VAL A 202 18.90 17.21 14.15
C VAL A 202 17.88 18.19 14.74
N ILE A 203 16.58 18.01 14.49
CA ILE A 203 15.56 18.91 15.04
C ILE A 203 15.44 18.80 16.56
N LYS A 204 15.69 17.62 17.14
CA LYS A 204 15.58 17.41 18.59
C LYS A 204 16.84 17.81 19.37
N LEU A 205 18.02 17.61 18.80
CA LEU A 205 19.29 17.65 19.55
C LEU A 205 20.22 18.79 19.11
N CYS A 206 20.16 19.24 17.85
CA CYS A 206 21.01 20.33 17.39
C CYS A 206 20.65 21.62 18.12
N LYS A 207 21.65 22.26 18.73
CA LYS A 207 21.48 23.51 19.49
C LYS A 207 21.41 24.74 18.59
N ASN A 208 22.04 24.71 17.43
CA ASN A 208 22.05 25.83 16.49
C ASN A 208 20.66 26.04 15.87
N GLU A 209 20.02 27.17 16.20
CA GLU A 209 18.69 27.52 15.69
C GLU A 209 18.67 27.68 14.17
N ASN A 210 19.71 28.30 13.59
CA ASN A 210 19.77 28.55 12.15
C ASN A 210 19.84 27.23 11.38
N THR A 211 20.62 26.26 11.87
CA THR A 211 20.67 24.90 11.33
C THR A 211 19.30 24.24 11.34
N ARG A 212 18.61 24.23 12.50
CA ARG A 212 17.24 23.68 12.60
C ARG A 212 16.28 24.38 11.64
N LYS A 213 16.34 25.72 11.55
CA LYS A 213 15.47 26.53 10.68
C LYS A 213 15.67 26.22 9.20
N ILE A 214 16.91 26.22 8.72
CA ILE A 214 17.25 25.87 7.33
C ILE A 214 16.75 24.45 7.05
N TYR A 215 17.06 23.51 7.95
CA TYR A 215 16.75 22.11 7.73
C TYR A 215 15.24 21.83 7.72
N THR A 216 14.47 22.39 8.64
CA THR A 216 13.00 22.33 8.63
C THR A 216 12.41 22.99 7.38
N THR A 217 12.99 24.10 6.91
CA THR A 217 12.51 24.79 5.70
C THR A 217 12.69 23.90 4.48
N VAL A 218 13.86 23.29 4.31
CA VAL A 218 14.12 22.37 3.18
C VAL A 218 13.24 21.13 3.30
N TYR A 219 13.12 20.54 4.49
CA TYR A 219 12.27 19.37 4.74
C TYR A 219 10.80 19.60 4.38
N ASN A 220 10.25 20.78 4.70
CA ASN A 220 8.85 21.11 4.40
C ASN A 220 8.63 21.62 2.97
N SER A 221 9.69 21.97 2.24
CA SER A 221 9.62 22.50 0.88
C SER A 221 9.90 21.44 -0.20
N ARG A 222 10.01 20.15 0.18
CA ARG A 222 10.26 19.05 -0.75
C ARG A 222 9.10 18.84 -1.72
N ASN A 223 9.44 18.31 -2.89
CA ASN A 223 8.50 17.89 -3.94
C ASN A 223 7.48 19.00 -4.29
N GLN A 224 7.95 20.22 -4.60
CA GLN A 224 7.06 21.33 -4.96
C GLN A 224 6.18 21.00 -6.17
N GLU A 225 6.66 20.14 -7.07
CA GLU A 225 5.91 19.58 -8.19
C GLU A 225 4.62 18.85 -7.76
N ASN A 226 4.59 18.31 -6.52
CA ASN A 226 3.40 17.65 -5.97
C ASN A 226 2.25 18.62 -5.66
N ILE A 227 2.49 19.93 -5.58
CA ILE A 227 1.44 20.92 -5.36
C ILE A 227 0.42 20.87 -6.52
N VAL A 228 0.92 20.85 -7.76
CA VAL A 228 0.07 20.79 -8.96
C VAL A 228 -0.70 19.47 -9.03
N LEU A 229 -0.05 18.35 -8.68
CA LEU A 229 -0.69 17.04 -8.62
C LEU A 229 -1.78 16.99 -7.54
N LEU A 230 -1.55 17.60 -6.38
CA LEU A 230 -2.55 17.69 -5.32
C LEU A 230 -3.78 18.50 -5.77
N GLU A 231 -3.59 19.65 -6.43
CA GLU A 231 -4.69 20.43 -6.98
C GLU A 231 -5.52 19.64 -8.00
N GLN A 232 -4.84 18.89 -8.88
CA GLN A 232 -5.50 18.01 -9.85
C GLN A 232 -6.31 16.92 -9.13
N ALA A 233 -5.72 16.25 -8.15
CA ALA A 233 -6.38 15.21 -7.37
C ALA A 233 -7.63 15.74 -6.65
N ILE A 234 -7.57 16.94 -6.06
CA ILE A 234 -8.72 17.57 -5.41
C ILE A 234 -9.85 17.85 -6.41
N LYS A 235 -9.51 18.40 -7.60
CA LYS A 235 -10.50 18.68 -8.66
C LYS A 235 -11.17 17.39 -9.15
N LEU A 236 -10.38 16.35 -9.43
CA LEU A 236 -10.86 15.04 -9.88
C LEU A 236 -11.77 14.36 -8.84
N ARG A 237 -11.35 14.36 -7.56
CA ARG A 237 -12.15 13.84 -6.45
C ARG A 237 -13.50 14.55 -6.31
N ARG A 238 -13.51 15.88 -6.46
CA ARG A 238 -14.75 16.68 -6.43
C ARG A 238 -15.67 16.35 -7.60
N GLN A 239 -15.13 16.24 -8.82
CA GLN A 239 -15.91 15.87 -10.01
C GLN A 239 -16.54 14.48 -9.87
N ALA A 240 -15.74 13.49 -9.47
CA ALA A 240 -16.22 12.11 -9.27
C ALA A 240 -17.32 12.03 -8.19
N ALA A 241 -17.13 12.73 -7.06
CA ALA A 241 -18.13 12.76 -5.98
C ALA A 241 -19.45 13.41 -6.44
N LYS A 242 -19.37 14.52 -7.19
CA LYS A 242 -20.55 15.21 -7.75
C LYS A 242 -21.31 14.32 -8.73
N LEU A 243 -20.57 13.60 -9.59
CA LEU A 243 -21.16 12.68 -10.58
C LEU A 243 -21.92 11.54 -9.91
N LEU A 244 -21.44 11.08 -8.75
CA LEU A 244 -22.07 10.08 -7.89
C LEU A 244 -23.18 10.65 -6.97
N GLY A 245 -23.50 11.94 -7.06
CA GLY A 245 -24.57 12.58 -6.27
C GLY A 245 -24.16 13.05 -4.86
N TYR A 246 -22.88 13.06 -4.52
CA TYR A 246 -22.40 13.53 -3.21
C TYR A 246 -22.03 15.01 -3.23
N LYS A 247 -22.27 15.70 -2.10
CA LYS A 247 -21.92 17.12 -1.92
C LYS A 247 -20.41 17.38 -1.99
N SER A 248 -19.60 16.43 -1.50
CA SER A 248 -18.15 16.52 -1.47
C SER A 248 -17.50 15.12 -1.48
N HIS A 249 -16.21 15.06 -1.78
CA HIS A 249 -15.46 13.81 -1.64
C HIS A 249 -15.38 13.32 -0.20
N ALA A 250 -15.40 14.24 0.79
CA ALA A 250 -15.46 13.89 2.20
C ALA A 250 -16.79 13.18 2.54
N ALA A 251 -17.93 13.72 2.09
CA ALA A 251 -19.23 13.08 2.28
C ALA A 251 -19.27 11.68 1.64
N TYR A 252 -18.71 11.54 0.42
CA TYR A 252 -18.54 10.23 -0.21
C TYR A 252 -17.69 9.26 0.65
N ASN A 253 -16.58 9.71 1.23
CA ASN A 253 -15.73 8.85 2.04
C ASN A 253 -16.34 8.51 3.42
N LEU A 254 -17.09 9.43 4.01
CA LEU A 254 -17.60 9.31 5.39
C LEU A 254 -18.84 8.42 5.50
N GLU A 255 -19.62 8.28 4.43
CA GLU A 255 -20.84 7.45 4.38
C GLU A 255 -20.61 6.02 4.92
N VAL A 256 -19.46 5.42 4.58
CA VAL A 256 -19.10 4.05 5.01
C VAL A 256 -18.34 4.00 6.34
N LYS A 257 -17.92 5.15 6.87
CA LYS A 257 -17.20 5.26 8.15
C LYS A 257 -18.17 5.35 9.33
N MET A 258 -17.63 5.27 10.54
CA MET A 258 -18.42 5.43 11.77
C MET A 258 -18.94 6.87 11.96
N ALA A 259 -18.16 7.88 11.57
CA ALA A 259 -18.56 9.29 11.70
C ALA A 259 -19.76 9.68 10.81
N LYS A 260 -20.01 8.96 9.72
CA LYS A 260 -21.12 9.14 8.74
C LYS A 260 -21.12 10.44 7.95
N THR A 261 -20.92 11.59 8.58
CA THR A 261 -21.11 12.91 7.98
C THR A 261 -19.92 13.81 8.21
N VAL A 262 -19.85 14.90 7.46
CA VAL A 262 -18.78 15.90 7.58
C VAL A 262 -18.95 16.68 8.89
N GLU A 263 -20.19 17.00 9.23
CA GLU A 263 -20.56 17.73 10.43
C GLU A 263 -20.09 17.02 11.70
N ALA A 264 -20.21 15.69 11.77
CA ALA A 264 -19.74 14.90 12.91
C ALA A 264 -18.21 14.81 13.04
N VAL A 265 -17.46 15.24 12.01
CA VAL A 265 -15.99 15.34 12.04
C VAL A 265 -15.54 16.75 12.38
N ASP A 266 -16.34 17.75 12.02
CA ASP A 266 -16.06 19.17 12.23
C ASP A 266 -16.40 19.62 13.68
N GLU A 267 -17.23 18.87 14.40
CA GLU A 267 -17.51 19.01 15.84
C GLU A 267 -16.36 18.51 16.73
#